data_AF-A0A354Z066-F1
#
_entry.id   AF-A0A354Z066-F1
#
_cell.length_a   1.000
_cell.length_b   1.000
_cell.length_c   1.000
_cell.angle_alpha   90.00
_cell.angle_beta   90.00
_cell.angle_gamma   90.00
#
_symmetry.space_group_name_H-M   'P 1'
#
loop_
_entity.id
_entity.type
_entity.pdbx_description
1 polymer ?
#
loop_
_entity_poly.entity_id
_entity_poly.type
_entity_poly.pdbx_seq_one_letter_code
_entity_poly.pdbx_strand_id
1 'polypeptide(L)'
;MSLFAHRQYRSASRQGATEVIHSHGELVRRLAHHLIARLPPSVDIDDLIQAGMIGLIEAAGHYDASQGASFETYASIRIRGAMIDEIRRGDWVPRSVHRRGR
;
A
#
# COMPACT_ATOMS: atom_id res chain seq x y z
N MET A 1 5.34 5.61 -35.06
CA MET A 1 5.85 5.08 -33.76
C MET A 1 5.00 3.88 -33.35
N SER A 2 5.53 2.68 -33.60
CA SER A 2 4.80 1.41 -33.73
C SER A 2 4.06 0.95 -32.46
N LEU A 3 2.82 0.47 -32.63
CA LEU A 3 1.97 -0.17 -31.60
C LEU A 3 2.66 -1.35 -30.89
N PHE A 4 3.69 -1.94 -31.52
CA PHE A 4 4.50 -3.01 -30.94
C PHE A 4 5.37 -2.55 -29.75
N ALA A 5 5.92 -1.33 -29.79
CA ALA A 5 6.73 -0.78 -28.69
C ALA A 5 5.89 -0.53 -27.43
N HIS A 6 4.64 -0.07 -27.59
CA HIS A 6 3.73 0.19 -26.48
C HIS A 6 3.28 -1.11 -25.77
N ARG A 7 3.04 -2.20 -26.52
CA ARG A 7 2.71 -3.50 -25.91
C ARG A 7 3.89 -4.09 -25.13
N GLN A 8 5.10 -3.97 -25.66
CA GLN A 8 6.30 -4.57 -25.08
C GLN A 8 6.79 -3.82 -23.84
N TYR A 9 6.67 -2.48 -23.82
CA TYR A 9 6.90 -1.68 -22.62
C TYR A 9 5.88 -2.05 -21.52
N ARG A 10 4.59 -2.12 -21.88
CA ARG A 10 3.51 -2.45 -20.93
C ARG A 10 3.62 -3.88 -20.38
N SER A 11 4.16 -4.84 -21.12
CA SER A 11 4.39 -6.21 -20.62
C SER A 11 5.58 -6.29 -19.67
N ALA A 12 6.68 -5.60 -19.97
CA ALA A 12 7.88 -5.60 -19.10
C ALA A 12 7.61 -4.90 -17.76
N SER A 13 6.93 -3.74 -17.77
CA SER A 13 6.51 -3.06 -16.54
C SER A 13 5.52 -3.90 -15.72
N ARG A 14 4.64 -4.67 -16.38
CA ARG A 14 3.71 -5.60 -15.70
C ARG A 14 4.43 -6.75 -15.02
N GLN A 15 5.47 -7.31 -15.66
CA GLN A 15 6.26 -8.40 -15.10
C GLN A 15 7.04 -7.96 -13.85
N GLY A 16 7.67 -6.78 -13.89
CA GLY A 16 8.31 -6.19 -12.71
C GLY A 16 7.33 -5.93 -11.57
N ALA A 17 6.13 -5.43 -11.87
CA ALA A 17 5.09 -5.23 -10.86
C ALA A 17 4.63 -6.54 -10.21
N THR A 18 4.44 -7.61 -11.00
CA THR A 18 4.06 -8.93 -10.44
C THR A 18 5.12 -9.51 -9.51
N GLU A 19 6.40 -9.34 -9.84
CA GLU A 19 7.50 -9.85 -9.02
C GLU A 19 7.63 -9.08 -7.69
N VAL A 20 7.45 -7.75 -7.73
CA VAL A 20 7.40 -6.91 -6.52
C VAL A 20 6.22 -7.28 -5.63
N ILE A 21 5.06 -7.54 -6.21
CA ILE A 21 3.87 -7.99 -5.48
C ILE A 21 4.14 -9.33 -4.78
N HIS A 22 4.69 -10.32 -5.48
CA HIS A 22 4.97 -11.63 -4.91
C HIS A 22 5.99 -11.57 -3.76
N SER A 23 7.02 -10.75 -3.89
CA SER A 23 8.07 -10.60 -2.87
C SER A 23 7.63 -9.80 -1.65
N HIS A 24 6.65 -8.89 -1.79
CA HIS A 24 6.26 -7.96 -0.72
C HIS A 24 4.82 -8.14 -0.21
N GLY A 25 4.06 -9.13 -0.69
CA GLY A 25 2.72 -9.43 -0.19
C GLY A 25 2.67 -9.74 1.31
N GLU A 26 3.70 -10.41 1.84
CA GLU A 26 3.83 -10.66 3.29
C GLU A 26 4.04 -9.38 4.10
N LEU A 27 4.69 -8.36 3.54
CA LEU A 27 4.80 -7.05 4.20
C LEU A 27 3.41 -6.42 4.34
N VAL A 28 2.59 -6.47 3.29
CA VAL A 28 1.21 -5.95 3.33
C VAL A 28 0.40 -6.66 4.40
N ARG A 29 0.40 -8.00 4.43
CA ARG A 29 -0.31 -8.78 5.46
C ARG A 29 0.15 -8.43 6.87
N ARG A 30 1.46 -8.40 7.14
CA ARG A 30 2.01 -8.02 8.45
C ARG A 30 1.53 -6.63 8.89
N LEU A 31 1.53 -5.66 7.98
CA LEU A 31 1.09 -4.30 8.28
C LEU A 31 -0.42 -4.22 8.54
N ALA A 32 -1.24 -4.93 7.78
CA ALA A 32 -2.69 -5.01 7.99
C ALA A 32 -3.02 -5.61 9.37
N HIS A 33 -2.39 -6.74 9.73
CA HIS A 33 -2.56 -7.37 11.04
C HIS A 33 -2.13 -6.45 12.19
N HIS A 34 -1.07 -5.66 12.00
CA HIS A 34 -0.64 -4.71 13.02
C HIS A 34 -1.65 -3.55 13.21
N LEU A 35 -2.25 -3.07 12.12
CA LEU A 35 -3.25 -2.00 12.18
C LEU A 35 -4.55 -2.48 12.81
N ILE A 36 -5.09 -3.61 12.34
CA ILE A 36 -6.43 -4.09 12.76
C ILE A 36 -6.51 -4.37 14.27
N ALA A 37 -5.40 -4.74 14.90
CA ALA A 37 -5.30 -4.91 16.36
C ALA A 37 -5.70 -3.67 17.17
N ARG A 38 -5.81 -2.49 16.53
CA ARG A 38 -6.15 -1.20 17.15
C ARG A 38 -7.46 -0.61 16.63
N LEU A 39 -8.20 -1.35 15.79
CA LEU A 39 -9.42 -0.91 15.12
C LEU A 39 -10.66 -1.59 15.74
N PRO A 40 -11.87 -1.03 15.53
CA PRO A 40 -13.12 -1.68 15.92
C PRO A 40 -13.33 -2.98 15.12
N PRO A 41 -14.12 -3.93 15.66
CA PRO A 41 -14.46 -5.18 14.97
C PRO A 41 -15.20 -4.99 13.64
N SER A 42 -15.73 -3.79 13.37
CA SER A 42 -16.42 -3.47 12.13
C SER A 42 -15.47 -3.27 10.93
N VAL A 43 -14.16 -3.18 11.15
CA VAL A 43 -13.19 -3.05 10.07
C VAL A 43 -12.78 -4.44 9.58
N ASP A 44 -12.95 -4.69 8.29
CA ASP A 44 -12.49 -5.92 7.65
C ASP A 44 -10.98 -5.87 7.38
N ILE A 45 -10.28 -6.97 7.69
CA ILE A 45 -8.86 -7.10 7.39
C ILE A 45 -8.61 -7.19 5.89
N ASP A 46 -9.51 -7.81 5.14
CA ASP A 46 -9.34 -8.01 3.70
C ASP A 46 -9.39 -6.67 2.95
N ASP A 47 -10.19 -5.71 3.43
CA ASP A 47 -10.20 -4.34 2.92
C ASP A 47 -8.86 -3.62 3.16
N LEU A 48 -8.27 -3.80 4.35
CA LEU A 48 -6.94 -3.26 4.64
C LEU A 48 -5.87 -3.88 3.75
N ILE A 49 -5.90 -5.21 3.59
CA ILE A 49 -4.96 -5.91 2.73
C ILE A 49 -5.09 -5.38 1.30
N GLN A 50 -6.31 -5.28 0.76
CA GLN A 50 -6.55 -4.77 -0.59
C GLN A 50 -6.06 -3.32 -0.75
N ALA A 51 -6.39 -2.42 0.18
CA ALA A 51 -5.89 -1.04 0.17
C ALA A 51 -4.36 -0.99 0.23
N GLY A 52 -3.75 -1.82 1.08
CA GLY A 52 -2.30 -1.94 1.20
C GLY A 52 -1.62 -2.44 -0.08
N MET A 53 -2.24 -3.38 -0.79
CA MET A 53 -1.76 -3.88 -2.08
C MET A 53 -1.75 -2.78 -3.14
N ILE A 54 -2.76 -1.91 -3.16
CA ILE A 54 -2.79 -0.73 -4.05
C ILE A 54 -1.61 0.19 -3.71
N GLY A 55 -1.39 0.47 -2.41
CA GLY A 55 -0.24 1.28 -1.97
C GLY A 55 1.12 0.68 -2.33
N LEU A 56 1.25 -0.65 -2.32
CA LEU A 56 2.47 -1.35 -2.76
C LEU A 56 2.70 -1.20 -4.28
N ILE A 57 1.64 -1.33 -5.09
CA ILE A 57 1.71 -1.15 -6.54
C ILE A 57 2.14 0.28 -6.89
N GLU A 58 1.54 1.27 -6.22
CA GLU A 58 1.95 2.66 -6.38
C GLU A 58 3.41 2.88 -5.96
N ALA A 59 3.84 2.28 -4.85
CA ALA A 59 5.21 2.40 -4.38
C ALA A 59 6.20 1.82 -5.41
N ALA A 60 5.88 0.66 -5.99
CA ALA A 60 6.69 0.04 -7.03
C ALA A 60 6.87 0.93 -8.26
N GLY A 61 5.84 1.70 -8.62
CA GLY A 61 5.88 2.62 -9.77
C GLY A 61 6.60 3.95 -9.52
N HIS A 62 6.72 4.39 -8.26
CA HIS A 62 7.24 5.73 -7.92
C HIS A 62 8.53 5.70 -7.09
N TYR A 63 9.04 4.53 -6.76
CA TYR A 63 10.27 4.40 -5.99
C TYR A 63 11.49 4.88 -6.79
N ASP A 64 12.31 5.71 -6.14
CA ASP A 64 13.58 6.20 -6.66
C ASP A 64 14.69 5.84 -5.67
N ALA A 65 15.57 4.91 -6.07
CA ALA A 65 16.68 4.44 -5.25
C ALA A 65 17.74 5.54 -5.00
N SER A 66 17.79 6.59 -5.83
CA SER A 66 18.75 7.69 -5.65
C SER A 66 18.46 8.55 -4.41
N GLN A 67 17.25 8.46 -3.86
CA GLN A 67 16.85 9.14 -2.63
C GLN A 67 17.36 8.47 -1.34
N GLY A 68 18.06 7.34 -1.45
CA GLY A 68 18.83 6.73 -0.35
C GLY A 68 18.03 5.87 0.66
N ALA A 69 16.72 5.76 0.53
CA ALA A 69 15.91 4.84 1.33
C ALA A 69 15.77 3.49 0.62
N SER A 70 15.71 2.38 1.35
CA SER A 70 15.39 1.07 0.76
C SER A 70 13.95 1.04 0.25
N PHE A 71 13.68 0.23 -0.77
CA PHE A 71 12.32 0.03 -1.29
C PHE A 71 11.35 -0.39 -0.18
N GLU A 72 11.74 -1.33 0.69
CA GLU A 72 10.90 -1.79 1.80
C GLU A 72 10.53 -0.63 2.75
N THR A 73 11.50 0.26 3.05
CA THR A 73 11.25 1.44 3.90
C THR A 73 10.22 2.36 3.25
N TYR A 74 10.44 2.69 1.98
CA TYR A 74 9.53 3.55 1.21
C TYR A 74 8.13 2.94 1.06
N ALA A 75 8.05 1.67 0.64
CA ALA A 75 6.81 0.94 0.44
C ALA A 75 6.03 0.82 1.75
N SER A 76 6.68 0.56 2.89
CA SER A 76 5.99 0.45 4.18
C SER A 76 5.20 1.70 4.55
N ILE A 77 5.69 2.89 4.18
CA ILE A 77 5.01 4.17 4.42
C ILE A 77 3.79 4.28 3.49
N ARG A 78 3.97 3.98 2.21
CA ARG A 78 2.89 4.04 1.19
C ARG A 78 1.75 3.06 1.50
N ILE A 79 2.10 1.82 1.85
CA ILE A 79 1.15 0.76 2.21
C ILE A 79 0.30 1.18 3.41
N ARG A 80 0.93 1.66 4.50
CA ARG A 80 0.18 2.14 5.67
C ARG A 80 -0.69 3.35 5.34
N GLY A 81 -0.20 4.27 4.51
CA GLY A 81 -0.97 5.43 4.07
C GLY A 81 -2.27 5.00 3.39
N ALA A 82 -2.18 4.10 2.42
CA ALA A 82 -3.35 3.57 1.70
C ALA A 82 -4.36 2.88 2.64
N MET A 83 -3.88 2.08 3.60
CA MET A 83 -4.74 1.45 4.61
C MET A 83 -5.43 2.48 5.51
N ILE A 84 -4.71 3.52 5.97
CA ILE A 84 -5.27 4.59 6.80
C ILE A 84 -6.34 5.37 6.02
N ASP A 85 -6.12 5.60 4.73
CA ASP A 85 -7.09 6.28 3.89
C ASP A 85 -8.34 5.43 3.65
N GLU A 86 -8.22 4.10 3.55
CA GLU A 86 -9.37 3.19 3.55
C GLU A 86 -10.19 3.29 4.85
N ILE A 87 -9.51 3.24 5.99
CA ILE A 87 -10.16 3.36 7.30
C ILE A 87 -10.91 4.70 7.44
N ARG A 88 -10.35 5.79 6.90
CA ARG A 88 -10.99 7.11 6.89
C ARG A 88 -12.24 7.17 6.00
N ARG A 89 -12.26 6.41 4.90
CA ARG A 89 -13.45 6.29 4.04
C ARG A 89 -14.60 5.57 4.76
N GLY A 90 -14.28 4.64 5.65
CA GLY A 90 -15.25 3.95 6.51
C GLY A 90 -15.65 4.70 7.79
N ASP A 91 -15.50 6.03 7.83
CA ASP A 91 -15.86 6.92 8.95
C ASP A 91 -15.18 6.63 10.30
N TRP A 92 -14.06 5.90 10.31
CA TRP A 92 -13.34 5.64 11.56
C TRP A 92 -12.34 6.76 11.90
N VAL A 93 -12.35 7.18 13.17
CA VAL A 93 -11.50 8.25 13.70
C VAL A 93 -10.63 7.75 14.86
N PRO A 94 -9.30 7.92 14.83
CA PRO A 94 -8.40 7.48 15.91
C PRO A 94 -8.72 8.13 17.27
N ARG A 95 -8.49 7.39 18.37
CA ARG A 95 -8.68 7.89 19.75
C ARG A 95 -7.89 9.16 20.07
N SER A 96 -6.72 9.36 19.46
CA SER A 96 -5.90 10.57 19.64
C SER A 96 -6.51 11.81 18.96
N VAL A 97 -7.33 11.64 17.94
CA VAL A 97 -8.09 12.72 17.28
C VAL A 97 -9.29 13.10 18.15
N HIS A 98 -10.00 12.11 18.74
CA HIS A 98 -11.04 12.35 19.74
C HIS A 98 -10.58 13.18 20.96
N ARG A 99 -9.28 13.14 21.31
CA ARG A 99 -8.72 13.85 22.47
C ARG A 99 -8.41 15.33 22.22
N ARG A 100 -8.34 15.77 20.95
CA ARG A 100 -8.00 17.15 20.57
C ARG A 100 -9.22 18.03 20.24
N GLY A 101 -10.44 17.49 20.35
CA GLY A 101 -11.69 18.20 20.06
C GLY A 101 -12.41 18.75 21.30
N ARG A 102 -11.71 18.96 22.42
CA ARG A 102 -12.25 19.63 23.61
C ARG A 102 -11.39 20.82 23.96
#